data_AF-A0AA37Z3Q2-F1
#
_entry.id   AF-A0AA37Z3Q2-F1
#
_cell.length_a   1.000
_cell.length_b   1.000
_cell.length_c   1.000
_cell.angle_alpha   90.00
_cell.angle_beta   90.00
_cell.angle_gamma   90.00
#
_symmetry.space_group_name_H-M   'P 1'
#
loop_
_entity.id
_entity.type
_entity.pdbx_description
1 polymer ?
#
loop_
_entity_poly.entity_id
_entity_poly.type
_entity_poly.pdbx_seq_one_letter_code
_entity_poly.pdbx_strand_id
1 'polypeptide(L)'
;MATESDDVTESEDLQSGLLRHTLASWRFILLFSLPPLAWVLFVAPPGILRAVIALLCAIVWFGCWRLWLDERYFSLITAQNNTQAGEALYFIWRRERLKTLTLADRQSGALKQYRHTLCMVAVQWAFWLVQLV
;
A
#
# COMPACT_ATOMS: atom_id res chain seq x y z
N MET A 1 -5.47 26.56 -29.31
CA MET A 1 -4.33 25.99 -28.56
C MET A 1 -4.57 25.92 -27.03
N ALA A 2 -5.76 26.24 -26.50
CA ALA A 2 -6.05 26.15 -25.06
C ALA A 2 -6.73 24.82 -24.64
N THR A 3 -7.44 24.16 -25.55
CA THR A 3 -8.29 22.98 -25.23
C THR A 3 -7.53 21.69 -24.97
N GLU A 4 -6.33 21.52 -25.54
CA GLU A 4 -5.53 20.30 -25.40
C GLU A 4 -4.75 20.27 -24.07
N SER A 5 -4.43 21.45 -23.53
CA SER A 5 -3.78 21.63 -22.22
C SER A 5 -4.73 21.31 -21.06
N ASP A 6 -5.99 21.74 -21.18
CA ASP A 6 -6.99 21.54 -20.13
C ASP A 6 -7.40 20.05 -20.02
N ASP A 7 -7.58 19.36 -21.14
CA ASP A 7 -7.94 17.93 -21.19
C ASP A 7 -6.86 17.03 -20.57
N VAL A 8 -5.58 17.31 -20.83
CA VAL A 8 -4.46 16.59 -20.22
C VAL A 8 -4.42 16.79 -18.70
N THR A 9 -4.67 18.02 -18.23
CA THR A 9 -4.65 18.35 -16.80
C THR A 9 -5.79 17.67 -16.04
N GLU A 10 -7.00 17.64 -16.61
CA GLU A 10 -8.15 16.93 -16.03
C GLU A 10 -7.89 15.41 -15.94
N SER A 11 -7.24 14.83 -16.95
CA SER A 11 -6.93 13.40 -16.99
C SER A 11 -5.90 12.98 -15.91
N GLU A 12 -4.86 13.79 -15.68
CA GLU A 12 -3.84 13.53 -14.65
C GLU A 12 -4.40 13.67 -13.23
N ASP A 13 -5.26 14.67 -13.01
CA ASP A 13 -5.95 14.88 -11.74
C ASP A 13 -6.92 13.74 -11.43
N LEU A 14 -7.66 13.26 -12.44
CA LEU A 14 -8.54 12.10 -12.31
C LEU A 14 -7.74 10.83 -11.97
N GLN A 15 -6.63 10.57 -12.67
CA GLN A 15 -5.78 9.40 -12.42
C GLN A 15 -5.18 9.44 -11.01
N SER A 16 -4.68 10.60 -10.57
CA SER A 16 -4.15 10.80 -9.22
C SER A 16 -5.23 10.58 -8.15
N GLY A 17 -6.44 11.09 -8.38
CA GLY A 17 -7.60 10.89 -7.50
C GLY A 17 -7.98 9.41 -7.36
N LEU A 18 -8.12 8.69 -8.48
CA LEU A 18 -8.45 7.26 -8.49
C LEU A 18 -7.37 6.41 -7.81
N LEU A 19 -6.09 6.74 -8.02
CA LEU A 19 -4.99 6.07 -7.35
C LEU A 19 -5.07 6.23 -5.83
N ARG A 20 -5.30 7.46 -5.35
CA ARG A 20 -5.42 7.74 -3.92
C ARG A 20 -6.59 6.98 -3.30
N HIS A 21 -7.75 6.97 -3.95
CA HIS A 21 -8.89 6.16 -3.50
C HIS A 21 -8.58 4.66 -3.47
N THR A 22 -7.85 4.16 -4.47
CA THR A 22 -7.41 2.76 -4.50
C THR A 22 -6.49 2.45 -3.32
N LEU A 23 -5.52 3.31 -3.02
CA LEU A 23 -4.62 3.15 -1.87
C LEU A 23 -5.38 3.24 -0.54
N ALA A 24 -6.35 4.16 -0.43
CA ALA A 24 -7.20 4.37 0.75
C ALA A 24 -8.01 3.11 1.13
N SER A 25 -8.18 2.17 0.21
CA SER A 25 -8.79 0.86 0.49
C SER A 25 -8.00 0.00 1.48
N TRP A 26 -6.79 0.40 1.89
CA TRP A 26 -6.00 -0.22 2.97
C TRP A 26 -6.82 -0.45 4.25
N ARG A 27 -7.81 0.40 4.52
CA ARG A 27 -8.71 0.26 5.69
C ARG A 27 -9.49 -1.04 5.66
N PHE A 28 -10.00 -1.41 4.49
CA PHE A 28 -10.72 -2.66 4.30
C PHE A 28 -9.77 -3.84 4.40
N ILE A 29 -8.59 -3.74 3.79
CA ILE A 29 -7.56 -4.78 3.87
C ILE A 29 -7.19 -5.07 5.33
N LEU A 30 -6.99 -4.01 6.13
CA LEU A 30 -6.71 -4.12 7.56
C LEU A 30 -7.87 -4.81 8.30
N LEU A 31 -9.12 -4.41 8.02
CA LEU A 31 -10.32 -5.02 8.61
C LEU A 31 -10.41 -6.52 8.28
N PHE A 32 -10.14 -6.90 7.04
CA PHE A 32 -10.13 -8.30 6.59
C PHE A 32 -9.01 -9.14 7.23
N SER A 33 -7.96 -8.51 7.74
CA SER A 33 -6.88 -9.22 8.45
C SER A 33 -7.19 -9.50 9.93
N LEU A 34 -8.25 -8.90 10.49
CA LEU A 34 -8.61 -9.05 11.90
C LEU A 34 -9.08 -10.46 12.29
N PRO A 35 -9.90 -11.18 11.50
CA PRO A 35 -10.36 -12.50 11.91
C PRO A 35 -9.23 -13.53 12.12
N PRO A 36 -8.25 -13.68 11.20
CA PRO A 36 -7.09 -14.54 11.46
C PRO A 36 -6.24 -14.08 12.65
N LEU A 37 -6.12 -12.77 12.87
CA LEU A 37 -5.40 -12.23 14.03
C LEU A 37 -6.10 -12.59 15.35
N ALA A 38 -7.41 -12.39 15.43
CA ALA A 38 -8.21 -12.75 16.59
C ALA A 38 -8.10 -14.26 16.88
N TRP A 39 -8.16 -15.09 15.84
CA TRP A 39 -7.95 -16.53 15.98
C TRP A 39 -6.57 -16.87 16.56
N VAL A 40 -5.49 -16.22 16.08
CA VAL A 40 -4.13 -16.39 16.63
C VAL A 40 -4.02 -15.99 18.10
N LEU A 41 -4.74 -14.94 18.52
CA LEU A 41 -4.64 -14.43 19.89
C LEU A 41 -5.45 -15.25 20.88
N PHE A 42 -6.64 -15.73 20.50
CA PHE A 42 -7.60 -16.30 21.43
C PHE A 42 -7.83 -17.81 21.28
N VAL A 43 -7.60 -18.38 20.10
CA VAL A 43 -8.00 -19.76 19.78
C VAL A 43 -6.80 -20.66 19.47
N ALA A 44 -5.81 -20.13 18.77
CA ALA A 44 -4.73 -20.94 18.21
C ALA A 44 -3.84 -21.59 19.31
N PRO A 45 -3.62 -22.91 19.25
CA PRO A 45 -2.67 -23.57 20.14
C PRO A 45 -1.24 -23.04 19.91
N PRO A 46 -0.37 -23.05 20.93
CA PRO A 46 1.02 -22.66 20.77
C PRO A 46 1.72 -23.61 19.80
N GLY A 47 2.41 -23.05 18.80
CA GLY A 47 3.11 -23.84 17.79
C GLY A 47 3.61 -23.02 16.61
N ILE A 48 4.34 -23.69 15.71
CA ILE A 48 4.94 -23.07 14.52
C ILE A 48 3.87 -22.43 13.63
N LEU A 49 2.74 -23.12 13.42
CA LEU A 49 1.64 -22.65 12.57
C LEU A 49 1.02 -21.34 13.10
N ARG A 50 0.88 -21.21 14.42
CA ARG A 50 0.45 -19.95 15.05
C ARG A 50 1.44 -18.82 14.80
N ALA A 51 2.75 -19.09 14.92
CA ALA A 51 3.78 -18.10 14.63
C ALA A 51 3.78 -17.66 13.16
N VAL A 52 3.54 -18.61 12.23
CA VAL A 52 3.42 -18.30 10.80
C VAL A 52 2.23 -17.39 10.52
N ILE A 53 1.04 -17.67 11.07
CA ILE A 53 -0.13 -16.80 10.87
C ILE A 53 0.08 -15.44 11.52
N ALA A 54 0.68 -15.39 12.71
CA ALA A 54 1.03 -14.13 13.36
C ALA A 54 1.97 -13.28 12.48
N LEU A 55 2.98 -13.91 11.88
CA LEU A 55 3.90 -13.25 10.96
C LEU A 55 3.18 -12.76 9.69
N LEU A 56 2.29 -13.56 9.11
CA LEU A 56 1.47 -13.15 7.96
C LEU A 56 0.60 -11.94 8.31
N CYS A 57 -0.04 -11.93 9.48
CA CYS A 57 -0.80 -10.78 9.97
C CYS A 57 0.09 -9.53 10.06
N ALA A 58 1.29 -9.66 10.64
CA ALA A 58 2.24 -8.56 10.76
C ALA A 58 2.68 -8.02 9.38
N ILE A 59 2.92 -8.91 8.40
CA ILE A 59 3.27 -8.53 7.02
C ILE A 59 2.11 -7.74 6.37
N VAL A 60 0.87 -8.22 6.51
CA VAL A 60 -0.32 -7.53 5.97
C VAL A 60 -0.51 -6.17 6.62
N TRP A 61 -0.34 -6.07 7.94
CA TRP A 61 -0.44 -4.81 8.68
C TRP A 61 0.64 -3.81 8.26
N PHE A 62 1.88 -4.28 8.08
CA PHE A 62 2.96 -3.47 7.54
C PHE A 62 2.65 -2.99 6.11
N GLY A 63 2.08 -3.86 5.27
CA GLY A 63 1.57 -3.50 3.96
C GLY A 63 0.51 -2.39 4.01
N CYS A 64 -0.47 -2.52 4.90
CA CYS A 64 -1.52 -1.51 5.10
C CYS A 64 -0.95 -0.16 5.56
N TRP A 65 0.00 -0.17 6.51
CA TRP A 65 0.69 1.04 6.92
C TRP A 65 1.43 1.70 5.76
N ARG A 66 2.11 0.91 4.92
CA ARG A 66 2.81 1.44 3.75
C ARG A 66 1.85 2.07 2.74
N LEU A 67 0.69 1.46 2.50
CA LEU A 67 -0.34 1.98 1.61
C LEU A 67 -0.98 3.28 2.13
N TRP A 68 -1.27 3.35 3.44
CA TRP A 68 -1.72 4.58 4.08
C TRP A 68 -0.72 5.73 3.93
N LEU A 69 0.58 5.41 4.05
CA LEU A 69 1.62 6.39 3.89
C LEU A 69 1.74 6.88 2.45
N ASP A 70 1.64 5.97 1.48
CA ASP A 70 1.66 6.31 0.05
C ASP A 70 0.43 7.15 -0.34
N GLU A 71 -0.77 6.82 0.17
CA GLU A 71 -1.99 7.63 -0.01
C GLU A 71 -1.76 9.10 0.43
N ARG A 72 -1.11 9.30 1.57
CA ARG A 72 -0.78 10.64 2.10
C ARG A 72 0.31 11.34 1.28
N TYR A 73 1.35 10.63 0.86
CA TYR A 73 2.38 11.22 0.01
C TYR A 73 1.80 11.69 -1.32
N PHE A 74 0.97 10.90 -2.00
CA PHE A 74 0.32 11.34 -3.24
C PHE A 74 -0.71 12.45 -3.05
N SER A 75 -1.15 12.74 -1.82
CA SER A 75 -1.93 13.96 -1.55
C SER A 75 -1.11 15.25 -1.54
N LEU A 76 0.22 15.13 -1.38
CA LEU A 76 1.15 16.25 -1.28
C LEU A 76 2.04 16.39 -2.53
N ILE A 77 2.32 15.29 -3.22
CA ILE A 77 3.21 15.26 -4.39
C ILE A 77 2.43 15.53 -5.67
N THR A 78 2.87 16.52 -6.43
CA THR A 78 2.39 16.87 -7.76
C THR A 78 3.52 16.76 -8.77
N ALA A 79 3.21 16.83 -10.07
CA ALA A 79 4.23 16.81 -11.12
C ALA A 79 5.27 17.94 -10.95
N GLN A 80 4.82 19.12 -10.53
CA GLN A 80 5.66 20.32 -10.37
C GLN A 80 6.63 20.21 -9.19
N ASN A 81 6.23 19.55 -8.10
CA ASN A 81 7.05 19.44 -6.87
C ASN A 81 7.76 18.09 -6.72
N ASN A 82 7.67 17.21 -7.73
CA ASN A 82 8.15 15.82 -7.67
C ASN A 82 9.65 15.69 -7.30
N THR A 83 10.48 16.62 -7.77
CA THR A 83 11.93 16.66 -7.48
C THR A 83 12.20 17.02 -6.01
N GLN A 84 11.57 18.08 -5.50
CA GLN A 84 11.67 18.49 -4.10
C GLN A 84 11.12 17.42 -3.15
N ALA A 85 10.00 16.78 -3.53
CA ALA A 85 9.47 15.62 -2.81
C ALA A 85 10.47 14.45 -2.79
N GLY A 86 11.21 14.23 -3.88
CA GLY A 86 12.26 13.21 -3.95
C GLY A 86 13.41 13.46 -2.97
N GLU A 87 13.85 14.71 -2.84
CA GLU A 87 14.85 15.11 -1.85
C GLU A 87 14.36 14.92 -0.40
N ALA A 88 13.12 15.33 -0.10
CA ALA A 88 12.52 15.11 1.22
C ALA A 88 12.37 13.62 1.54
N LEU A 89 11.91 12.81 0.58
CA LEU A 89 11.80 11.36 0.74
C LEU A 89 13.19 10.70 0.88
N TYR A 90 14.21 11.20 0.17
CA TYR A 90 15.58 10.76 0.37
C TYR A 90 16.06 11.03 1.80
N PHE A 91 15.79 12.22 2.34
CA PHE A 91 16.17 12.55 3.71
C PHE A 91 15.53 11.59 4.73
N ILE A 92 14.25 11.26 4.55
CA ILE A 92 13.50 10.37 5.45
C ILE A 92 14.01 8.91 5.35
N TRP A 93 14.17 8.40 4.13
CA TRP A 93 14.39 6.97 3.88
C TRP A 93 15.84 6.60 3.54
N ARG A 94 16.71 7.60 3.33
CA ARG A 94 18.12 7.47 2.92
C ARG A 94 18.34 6.57 1.69
N ARG A 95 17.45 6.65 0.71
CA ARG A 95 17.54 5.88 -0.55
C ARG A 95 17.72 6.80 -1.75
N GLU A 96 18.92 6.79 -2.33
CA GLU A 96 19.29 7.68 -3.46
C GLU A 96 18.33 7.58 -4.64
N ARG A 97 17.84 6.36 -4.92
CA ARG A 97 16.87 6.11 -5.99
C ARG A 97 15.63 7.01 -5.87
N LEU A 98 15.21 7.43 -4.67
CA LEU A 98 14.01 8.25 -4.49
C LEU A 98 14.11 9.65 -5.12
N LYS A 99 15.33 10.17 -5.30
CA LYS A 99 15.58 11.48 -5.92
C LYS A 99 15.26 11.50 -7.41
N THR A 100 15.52 10.39 -8.10
CA THR A 100 15.45 10.30 -9.56
C THR A 100 14.13 9.74 -10.08
N LEU A 101 13.27 9.21 -9.20
CA LEU A 101 12.00 8.62 -9.62
C LEU A 101 11.03 9.68 -10.15
N THR A 102 10.44 9.39 -11.30
CA THR A 102 9.32 10.15 -11.84
C THR A 102 8.05 9.92 -11.02
N LEU A 103 7.04 10.78 -11.19
CA LEU A 103 5.74 10.59 -10.56
C LEU A 103 5.13 9.24 -10.96
N ALA A 104 5.18 8.90 -12.26
CA ALA A 104 4.67 7.64 -12.79
C ALA A 104 5.38 6.41 -12.19
N ASP A 105 6.70 6.47 -11.98
CA ASP A 105 7.43 5.39 -11.32
C ASP A 105 7.00 5.20 -9.86
N ARG A 106 6.70 6.29 -9.16
CA ARG A 106 6.20 6.24 -7.78
C ARG A 106 4.80 5.62 -7.74
N GLN A 107 3.91 6.05 -8.64
CA GLN A 107 2.55 5.52 -8.73
C GLN A 107 2.54 4.02 -9.07
N SER A 108 3.34 3.59 -10.05
CA SER A 108 3.46 2.17 -10.41
C SER A 108 4.06 1.34 -9.25
N GLY A 109 5.03 1.89 -8.52
CA GLY A 109 5.58 1.28 -7.31
C GLY A 109 4.52 1.09 -6.21
N ALA A 110 3.69 2.09 -5.96
CA ALA A 110 2.61 2.02 -4.99
C ALA A 110 1.54 0.99 -5.40
N LEU A 111 1.18 0.92 -6.69
CA LEU A 111 0.27 -0.11 -7.21
C LEU A 111 0.84 -1.52 -7.08
N LYS A 112 2.15 -1.68 -7.29
CA LYS A 112 2.83 -2.96 -7.07
C LYS A 112 2.75 -3.37 -5.59
N GLN A 113 2.99 -2.44 -4.67
CA GLN A 113 2.85 -2.67 -3.23
C GLN A 113 1.41 -3.02 -2.85
N TYR A 114 0.42 -2.36 -3.45
CA TYR A 114 -0.99 -2.65 -3.26
C TYR A 114 -1.34 -4.08 -3.67
N ARG A 115 -0.99 -4.48 -4.90
CA ARG A 115 -1.22 -5.85 -5.39
C ARG A 115 -0.50 -6.90 -4.55
N HIS A 116 0.72 -6.60 -4.10
CA HIS A 116 1.45 -7.49 -3.21
C HIS A 116 0.74 -7.66 -1.87
N THR A 117 0.23 -6.57 -1.28
CA THR A 117 -0.52 -6.61 -0.02
C THR A 117 -1.82 -7.40 -0.17
N LEU A 118 -2.56 -7.23 -1.26
CA LEU A 118 -3.74 -8.04 -1.57
C LEU A 118 -3.42 -9.53 -1.68
N CYS A 119 -2.31 -9.87 -2.36
CA CYS A 119 -1.85 -11.25 -2.45
C CYS A 119 -1.53 -11.83 -1.06
N MET A 120 -0.84 -11.07 -0.21
CA MET A 120 -0.52 -11.49 1.15
C MET A 120 -1.78 -11.71 2.01
N VAL A 121 -2.82 -10.89 1.82
CA VAL A 121 -4.11 -11.09 2.50
C VAL A 121 -4.77 -12.38 2.02
N ALA A 122 -4.79 -12.64 0.72
CA ALA A 122 -5.33 -13.88 0.17
C ALA A 122 -4.58 -15.11 0.71
N VAL A 123 -3.24 -15.05 0.79
CA VAL A 123 -2.40 -16.10 1.39
C VAL A 123 -2.71 -16.29 2.87
N GLN A 124 -2.85 -15.20 3.64
CA GLN A 124 -3.23 -15.23 5.04
C GLN A 124 -4.58 -15.93 5.24
N TRP A 125 -5.58 -15.59 4.40
CA TRP A 125 -6.90 -16.22 4.43
C TRP A 125 -6.84 -17.70 4.07
N ALA A 126 -6.15 -18.07 2.99
CA ALA A 126 -6.00 -19.46 2.59
C ALA A 126 -5.35 -20.29 3.68
N PHE A 127 -4.25 -19.79 4.27
CA PHE A 127 -3.54 -20.50 5.32
C PHE A 127 -4.39 -20.62 6.59
N TRP A 128 -5.12 -19.57 6.97
CA TRP A 128 -6.02 -19.61 8.11
C TRP A 128 -7.17 -20.61 7.94
N LEU A 129 -7.84 -20.59 6.78
CA LEU A 129 -8.95 -21.51 6.50
C LEU A 129 -8.53 -22.98 6.52
N VAL A 130 -7.33 -23.31 6.03
CA VAL A 130 -6.78 -24.68 6.09
C VAL A 130 -6.60 -25.16 7.53
N GLN A 131 -6.36 -24.26 8.50
CA GLN A 131 -6.25 -24.63 9.91
C GLN A 131 -7.59 -24.83 10.61
N LEU A 132 -8.70 -24.39 9.99
CA LEU A 132 -10.04 -24.56 10.54
C LEU A 132 -10.73 -25.86 10.07
N VAL A 133 -10.17 -26.53 9.05
CA VAL A 133 -10.62 -27.82 8.52
C VAL A 133 -9.91 -28.94 9.26
#